data_AF-A0A2V3PTA4-F1
#
_entry.id   AF-A0A2V3PTA4-F1
#
_cell.length_a   1.000
_cell.length_b   1.000
_cell.length_c   1.000
_cell.angle_alpha   90.00
_cell.angle_beta   90.00
_cell.angle_gamma   90.00
#
_symmetry.space_group_name_H-M   'P 1'
#
loop_
_entity.id
_entity.type
_entity.pdbx_description
1 polymer ?
#
loop_
_entity_poly.entity_id
_entity_poly.type
_entity_poly.pdbx_seq_one_letter_code
_entity_poly.pdbx_strand_id
1 'polypeptide(L)'
;MRYILYITLSALSIIANAQVSINTTNPLRGTLHIDAKGNNSTGSLNDAEPDDDLYINSEGNIALGHTNPISKVHLKSHITTRGAIKIEDGSQGNTKILKSDESGNASWGHAGEILTVIGNFGNGINPVIYDYSIYPSYLYTGTTLTLPPGQWLVTITLNLTIAGAPSTDYTGRAWIRSTFSDNTSGGFSPDIMGAHLMSGLVYSTGYGTLDGFIILNNRTNQSKTYYYMLSHCGLINLPQTTSLLNFAGSSSIENRMIAMKMKNN
;
A
#
# COMPACT_ATOMS: atom_id res chain seq x y z
N MET A 1 -33.09 53.96 55.90
CA MET A 1 -33.49 53.32 54.63
C MET A 1 -32.67 53.74 53.40
N ARG A 2 -32.00 54.91 53.35
CA ARG A 2 -31.21 55.33 52.17
C ARG A 2 -29.94 54.50 51.89
N TYR A 3 -29.31 53.88 52.88
CA TYR A 3 -28.08 53.08 52.69
C TYR A 3 -28.34 51.60 52.33
N ILE A 4 -29.56 51.09 52.57
CA ILE A 4 -29.94 49.70 52.24
C ILE A 4 -30.20 49.52 50.74
N LEU A 5 -30.56 50.61 50.04
CA LEU A 5 -30.80 50.60 48.60
C LEU A 5 -29.50 50.50 47.76
N TYR A 6 -28.37 50.96 48.30
CA TYR A 6 -27.08 50.89 47.58
C TYR A 6 -26.41 49.52 47.67
N ILE A 7 -26.60 48.78 48.77
CA ILE A 7 -26.04 47.43 48.96
C ILE A 7 -26.80 46.37 48.14
N THR A 8 -28.09 46.61 47.87
CA THR A 8 -28.90 45.70 47.05
C THR A 8 -28.60 45.84 45.54
N LEU A 9 -28.12 47.00 45.09
CA LEU A 9 -27.78 47.23 43.69
C LEU A 9 -26.38 46.73 43.30
N SER A 10 -25.43 46.64 44.25
CA SER A 10 -24.09 46.09 44.02
C SER A 10 -24.01 44.57 44.07
N ALA A 11 -25.07 43.89 44.54
CA ALA A 11 -25.17 42.44 44.61
C ALA A 11 -25.74 41.80 43.33
N LEU A 12 -26.15 42.58 42.32
CA LEU A 12 -26.48 42.07 40.99
C LEU A 12 -25.19 41.91 40.16
N SER A 13 -24.43 40.85 40.42
CA SER A 13 -23.45 40.37 39.46
C SER A 13 -24.21 39.76 38.28
N ILE A 14 -24.39 40.54 37.22
CA ILE A 14 -24.92 40.03 35.95
C ILE A 14 -23.84 39.13 35.36
N ILE A 15 -24.04 37.81 35.44
CA ILE A 15 -23.23 36.87 34.66
C ILE A 15 -23.65 37.04 33.19
N ALA A 16 -23.01 37.99 32.50
CA ALA A 16 -23.14 38.13 31.06
C ALA A 16 -22.38 36.96 30.42
N ASN A 17 -23.11 35.94 29.98
CA ASN A 17 -22.52 34.89 29.15
C ASN A 17 -22.13 35.52 27.81
N ALA A 18 -20.83 35.61 27.55
CA ALA A 18 -20.28 36.08 26.29
C ALA A 18 -20.47 34.99 25.22
N GLN A 19 -21.71 34.74 24.80
CA GLN A 19 -21.97 34.01 23.57
C GLN A 19 -21.69 34.95 22.40
N VAL A 20 -20.84 34.52 21.46
CA VAL A 20 -20.63 35.25 20.21
C VAL A 20 -21.59 34.66 19.20
N SER A 21 -22.55 35.46 18.77
CA SER A 21 -23.51 35.05 17.75
C SER A 21 -23.59 36.08 16.66
N ILE A 22 -23.62 35.62 15.41
CA ILE A 22 -23.65 36.47 14.23
C ILE A 22 -24.87 36.10 13.40
N ASN A 23 -25.67 37.12 13.08
CA ASN A 23 -26.83 37.03 12.20
C ASN A 23 -27.90 36.00 12.63
N THR A 24 -28.01 35.69 13.93
CA THR A 24 -29.07 34.82 14.48
C THR A 24 -29.81 35.52 15.62
N THR A 25 -31.13 35.37 15.64
CA THR A 25 -31.97 35.77 16.78
C THR A 25 -32.17 34.64 17.79
N ASN A 26 -31.68 33.43 17.49
CA ASN A 26 -31.72 32.27 18.37
C ASN A 26 -30.28 31.77 18.66
N PRO A 27 -29.51 32.48 19.48
CA PRO A 27 -28.16 32.05 19.83
C PRO A 27 -28.21 30.75 20.64
N LEU A 28 -27.63 29.68 20.10
CA LEU A 28 -27.53 28.40 20.78
C LEU A 28 -26.43 28.43 21.85
N ARG A 29 -26.57 27.54 22.85
CA ARG A 29 -25.62 27.41 23.96
C ARG A 29 -24.29 26.80 23.51
N GLY A 30 -23.38 27.64 23.04
CA GLY A 30 -22.03 27.25 22.63
C GLY A 30 -21.04 28.41 22.72
N THR A 31 -19.86 28.21 22.13
CA THR A 31 -18.78 29.20 22.08
C THR A 31 -19.03 30.22 20.96
N LEU A 32 -19.43 29.74 19.77
CA LEU A 32 -19.68 30.56 18.58
C LEU A 32 -20.86 29.99 17.79
N HIS A 33 -21.77 30.87 17.34
CA HIS A 33 -22.87 30.51 16.45
C HIS A 33 -23.00 31.54 15.32
N ILE A 34 -22.82 31.11 14.07
CA ILE A 34 -22.98 31.94 12.88
C ILE A 34 -24.08 31.32 12.05
N ASP A 35 -25.11 32.12 11.74
CA ASP A 35 -26.24 31.74 10.91
C ASP A 35 -26.20 32.58 9.64
N ALA A 36 -25.91 31.96 8.49
CA ALA A 36 -25.65 32.71 7.27
C ALA A 36 -26.92 33.35 6.69
N LYS A 37 -28.10 32.71 6.83
CA LYS A 37 -29.38 33.22 6.32
C LYS A 37 -30.23 33.96 7.35
N GLY A 38 -29.89 33.86 8.64
CA GLY A 38 -30.68 34.42 9.73
C GLY A 38 -32.08 33.81 9.83
N ASN A 39 -32.22 32.54 9.48
CA ASN A 39 -33.51 31.85 9.36
C ASN A 39 -33.80 30.92 10.55
N ASN A 40 -32.95 30.89 11.57
CA ASN A 40 -33.19 30.13 12.79
C ASN A 40 -34.36 30.70 13.61
N SER A 41 -35.43 29.92 13.73
CA SER A 41 -36.60 30.24 14.57
C SER A 41 -36.21 30.43 16.03
N THR A 42 -36.94 31.30 16.75
CA THR A 42 -36.76 31.52 18.19
C THR A 42 -37.32 30.32 18.96
N GLY A 43 -36.52 29.27 19.17
CA GLY A 43 -36.95 28.04 19.82
C GLY A 43 -36.11 26.82 19.47
N SER A 44 -36.73 25.64 19.48
CA SER A 44 -36.10 24.43 18.97
C SER A 44 -35.99 24.52 17.45
N LEU A 45 -34.76 24.39 16.94
CA LEU A 45 -34.53 24.34 15.50
C LEU A 45 -35.07 23.05 14.90
N ASN A 46 -35.57 23.14 13.67
CA ASN A 46 -35.82 22.01 12.81
C ASN A 46 -34.54 21.57 12.07
N ASP A 47 -34.60 20.43 11.38
CA ASP A 47 -33.42 19.80 10.77
C ASP A 47 -32.80 20.58 9.61
N ALA A 48 -33.52 21.51 8.98
CA ALA A 48 -33.08 22.25 7.79
C ALA A 48 -32.63 23.69 8.09
N GLU A 49 -33.05 24.23 9.23
CA GLU A 49 -32.63 25.55 9.70
C GLU A 49 -31.10 25.67 9.83
N PRO A 50 -30.38 24.72 10.49
CA PRO A 50 -28.95 24.89 10.69
C PRO A 50 -28.10 24.48 9.48
N ASP A 51 -28.69 24.19 8.32
CA ASP A 51 -27.98 23.72 7.11
C ASP A 51 -26.90 24.70 6.62
N ASP A 52 -27.05 25.98 6.94
CA ASP A 52 -26.10 27.04 6.62
C ASP A 52 -25.39 27.63 7.84
N ASP A 53 -25.50 26.96 8.99
CA ASP A 53 -24.87 27.40 10.23
C ASP A 53 -23.43 26.89 10.37
N LEU A 54 -22.60 27.72 10.99
CA LEU A 54 -21.38 27.30 11.67
C LEU A 54 -21.60 27.40 13.17
N TYR A 55 -21.39 26.29 13.86
CA TYR A 55 -21.57 26.21 15.31
C TYR A 55 -20.35 25.57 15.98
N ILE A 56 -19.88 26.18 17.07
CA ILE A 56 -18.84 25.63 17.94
C ILE A 56 -19.42 25.45 19.32
N ASN A 57 -19.47 24.21 19.81
CA ASN A 57 -20.01 23.91 21.14
C ASN A 57 -19.02 24.32 22.26
N SER A 58 -19.43 24.15 23.51
CA SER A 58 -18.59 24.44 24.69
C SER A 58 -17.39 23.50 24.86
N GLU A 59 -17.32 22.41 24.10
CA GLU A 59 -16.21 21.44 24.10
C GLU A 59 -15.19 21.70 22.97
N GLY A 60 -15.43 22.76 22.17
CA GLY A 60 -14.60 23.12 21.03
C GLY A 60 -14.77 22.24 19.80
N ASN A 61 -15.88 21.51 19.68
CA ASN A 61 -16.22 20.76 18.48
C ASN A 61 -16.89 21.68 17.46
N ILE A 62 -16.48 21.60 16.21
CA ILE A 62 -16.99 22.41 15.09
C ILE A 62 -18.07 21.63 14.35
N ALA A 63 -19.21 22.25 14.15
CA ALA A 63 -20.31 21.77 13.34
C ALA A 63 -20.55 22.72 12.16
N LEU A 64 -20.73 22.16 10.97
CA LEU A 64 -21.17 22.89 9.78
C LEU A 64 -22.42 22.20 9.23
N GLY A 65 -23.51 22.96 9.13
CA GLY A 65 -24.81 22.43 8.67
C GLY A 65 -25.64 21.71 9.74
N HIS A 66 -25.26 21.81 11.02
CA HIS A 66 -26.01 21.27 12.17
C HIS A 66 -25.47 21.82 13.49
N THR A 67 -26.11 21.48 14.63
CA THR A 67 -25.78 22.07 15.95
C THR A 67 -25.42 21.04 17.03
N ASN A 68 -25.45 19.75 16.72
CA ASN A 68 -25.06 18.67 17.64
C ASN A 68 -23.83 17.85 17.14
N PRO A 69 -22.60 18.37 17.23
CA PRO A 69 -21.39 17.66 16.81
C PRO A 69 -21.03 16.49 17.73
N ILE A 70 -20.71 15.34 17.13
CA ILE A 70 -20.24 14.11 17.81
C ILE A 70 -18.76 13.81 17.54
N SER A 71 -18.08 14.67 16.78
CA SER A 71 -16.66 14.61 16.43
C SER A 71 -16.07 16.02 16.45
N LYS A 72 -14.73 16.15 16.44
CA LYS A 72 -14.04 17.45 16.48
C LYS A 72 -14.42 18.37 15.33
N VAL A 73 -14.63 17.80 14.15
CA VAL A 73 -15.28 18.46 13.00
C VAL A 73 -16.39 17.52 12.54
N HIS A 74 -17.62 18.02 12.52
CA HIS A 74 -18.79 17.30 12.03
C HIS A 74 -19.46 18.15 10.94
N LEU A 75 -19.65 17.55 9.77
CA LEU A 75 -20.24 18.20 8.60
C LEU A 75 -21.53 17.46 8.28
N LYS A 76 -22.65 18.17 8.20
CA LYS A 76 -23.91 17.62 7.71
C LYS A 76 -24.29 18.41 6.46
N SER A 77 -24.21 17.77 5.29
CA SER A 77 -24.65 18.39 4.03
C SER A 77 -25.97 17.79 3.60
N HIS A 78 -26.95 18.65 3.36
CA HIS A 78 -28.25 18.29 2.82
C HIS A 78 -28.27 18.34 1.27
N ILE A 79 -27.18 18.82 0.65
CA ILE A 79 -27.00 18.84 -0.80
C ILE A 79 -26.45 17.48 -1.24
N THR A 80 -27.20 16.77 -2.08
CA THR A 80 -26.79 15.44 -2.59
C THR A 80 -26.05 15.50 -3.93
N THR A 81 -26.08 16.64 -4.62
CA THR A 81 -25.45 16.82 -5.94
C THR A 81 -23.97 17.17 -5.87
N ARG A 82 -23.47 17.54 -4.68
CA ARG A 82 -22.06 17.87 -4.41
C ARG A 82 -21.67 17.20 -3.09
N GLY A 83 -20.45 16.69 -3.01
CA GLY A 83 -19.93 16.17 -1.75
C GLY A 83 -19.83 17.26 -0.68
N ALA A 84 -19.98 16.89 0.59
CA ALA A 84 -19.86 17.79 1.75
C ALA A 84 -18.45 18.40 1.89
N ILE A 85 -17.44 17.73 1.32
CA ILE A 85 -16.03 18.14 1.37
C ILE A 85 -15.49 18.25 -0.05
N LYS A 86 -14.82 19.36 -0.35
CA LYS A 86 -14.01 19.55 -1.56
C LYS A 86 -12.62 20.01 -1.15
N ILE A 87 -11.57 19.29 -1.58
CA ILE A 87 -10.16 19.64 -1.32
C ILE A 87 -9.47 19.82 -2.67
N GLU A 88 -9.04 21.04 -2.97
CA GLU A 88 -8.30 21.40 -4.19
C GLU A 88 -6.86 21.76 -3.82
N ASP A 89 -5.99 20.76 -3.83
CA ASP A 89 -4.56 20.92 -3.51
C ASP A 89 -3.65 20.80 -4.75
N GLY A 90 -4.26 20.67 -5.95
CA GLY A 90 -3.57 20.45 -7.22
C GLY A 90 -3.35 18.97 -7.57
N SER A 91 -3.56 18.07 -6.62
CA SER A 91 -3.41 16.62 -6.80
C SER A 91 -4.73 15.88 -6.99
N GLN A 92 -5.88 16.55 -6.82
CA GLN A 92 -7.21 15.98 -7.08
C GLN A 92 -7.36 15.46 -8.52
N GLY A 93 -8.16 14.41 -8.73
CA GLY A 93 -8.38 13.84 -10.05
C GLY A 93 -9.54 12.84 -10.07
N ASN A 94 -10.05 12.56 -11.27
CA ASN A 94 -11.12 11.57 -11.44
C ASN A 94 -10.67 10.21 -10.86
N THR A 95 -11.56 9.51 -10.13
CA THR A 95 -11.30 8.21 -9.48
C THR A 95 -10.26 8.18 -8.34
N LYS A 96 -9.66 9.32 -7.97
CA LYS A 96 -8.78 9.38 -6.81
C LYS A 96 -9.57 9.33 -5.51
N ILE A 97 -8.98 8.71 -4.50
CA ILE A 97 -9.44 8.68 -3.12
C ILE A 97 -8.52 9.53 -2.24
N LEU A 98 -9.05 10.04 -1.14
CA LEU A 98 -8.25 10.67 -0.09
C LEU A 98 -7.57 9.56 0.72
N LYS A 99 -6.24 9.47 0.66
CA LYS A 99 -5.44 8.49 1.40
C LYS A 99 -4.65 9.16 2.52
N SER A 100 -4.44 8.43 3.62
CA SER A 100 -3.57 8.83 4.73
C SER A 100 -2.20 8.20 4.59
N ASP A 101 -1.15 8.93 4.97
CA ASP A 101 0.19 8.38 5.22
C ASP A 101 0.39 7.97 6.69
N GLU A 102 1.59 7.51 7.04
CA GLU A 102 1.96 7.09 8.40
C GLU A 102 2.00 8.25 9.42
N SER A 103 2.12 9.49 8.95
CA SER A 103 2.08 10.71 9.79
C SER A 103 0.67 11.30 9.91
N GLY A 104 -0.33 10.67 9.27
CA GLY A 104 -1.71 11.16 9.26
C GLY A 104 -1.98 12.28 8.23
N ASN A 105 -1.05 12.55 7.32
CA ASN A 105 -1.29 13.53 6.26
C ASN A 105 -2.20 12.94 5.19
N ALA A 106 -3.19 13.72 4.75
CA ALA A 106 -4.11 13.32 3.70
C ALA A 106 -3.60 13.82 2.32
N SER A 107 -3.71 12.98 1.29
CA SER A 107 -3.39 13.34 -0.10
C SER A 107 -4.28 12.57 -1.09
N TRP A 108 -4.42 13.06 -2.32
CA TRP A 108 -5.16 12.34 -3.36
C TRP A 108 -4.30 11.27 -4.04
N GLY A 109 -4.78 10.02 -4.07
CA GLY A 109 -4.14 8.91 -4.79
C GLY A 109 -5.18 7.94 -5.37
N HIS A 110 -4.76 6.94 -6.14
CA HIS A 110 -5.72 5.96 -6.64
C HIS A 110 -6.03 4.90 -5.57
N ALA A 111 -7.25 4.37 -5.60
CA ALA A 111 -7.61 3.24 -4.76
C ALA A 111 -6.79 2.00 -5.19
N GLY A 112 -6.21 1.30 -4.22
CA GLY A 112 -5.47 0.06 -4.50
C GLY A 112 -4.09 0.25 -5.11
N GLU A 113 -3.43 1.40 -4.93
CA GLU A 113 -1.99 1.55 -5.23
C GLU A 113 -1.17 0.58 -4.35
N ILE A 114 -1.00 -0.65 -4.83
CA ILE A 114 -0.05 -1.60 -4.26
C ILE A 114 1.33 -1.16 -4.73
N LEU A 115 2.21 -0.81 -3.80
CA LEU A 115 3.59 -0.49 -4.16
C LEU A 115 4.20 -1.72 -4.86
N THR A 116 4.64 -1.54 -6.10
CA THR A 116 5.27 -2.58 -6.90
C THR A 116 6.73 -2.27 -7.19
N VAL A 117 7.58 -3.30 -7.17
CA VAL A 117 8.99 -3.22 -7.59
C VAL A 117 9.23 -4.24 -8.69
N ILE A 118 9.92 -3.82 -9.76
CA ILE A 118 10.29 -4.69 -10.87
C ILE A 118 11.70 -5.24 -10.62
N GLY A 119 11.90 -6.53 -10.84
CA GLY A 119 13.23 -7.15 -10.75
C GLY A 119 14.17 -6.68 -11.85
N ASN A 120 15.45 -6.55 -11.52
CA ASN A 120 16.49 -6.15 -12.45
C ASN A 120 17.17 -7.39 -13.05
N PHE A 121 16.81 -7.74 -14.27
CA PHE A 121 17.39 -8.89 -14.97
C PHE A 121 18.81 -8.58 -15.47
N GLY A 122 19.77 -9.43 -15.09
CA GLY A 122 21.16 -9.34 -15.55
C GLY A 122 21.41 -10.07 -16.86
N ASN A 123 22.67 -10.44 -17.09
CA ASN A 123 23.09 -11.21 -18.28
C ASN A 123 22.61 -12.67 -18.29
N GLY A 124 22.06 -13.16 -17.17
CA GLY A 124 21.72 -14.58 -17.02
C GLY A 124 22.94 -15.48 -16.92
N ILE A 125 22.68 -16.79 -16.79
CA ILE A 125 23.73 -17.82 -16.70
C ILE A 125 23.43 -18.98 -17.66
N ASN A 126 24.49 -19.67 -18.09
CA ASN A 126 24.39 -20.87 -18.95
C ASN A 126 24.98 -22.12 -18.26
N PRO A 127 24.47 -22.53 -17.08
CA PRO A 127 25.06 -23.64 -16.35
C PRO A 127 24.75 -24.97 -17.01
N VAL A 128 25.72 -25.89 -16.96
CA VAL A 128 25.45 -27.31 -17.14
C VAL A 128 24.49 -27.76 -16.04
N ILE A 129 23.44 -28.47 -16.41
CA ILE A 129 22.46 -29.01 -15.49
C ILE A 129 23.03 -30.31 -14.94
N TYR A 130 23.18 -30.38 -13.62
CA TYR A 130 23.61 -31.60 -12.94
C TYR A 130 22.44 -32.30 -12.27
N ASP A 131 22.56 -33.63 -12.13
CA ASP A 131 21.69 -34.41 -11.28
C ASP A 131 22.01 -34.16 -9.80
N TYR A 132 20.97 -34.19 -8.97
CA TYR A 132 20.87 -33.71 -7.59
C TYR A 132 21.99 -34.15 -6.63
N SER A 133 22.79 -35.15 -6.97
CA SER A 133 23.78 -35.74 -6.07
C SER A 133 25.10 -34.96 -5.90
N ILE A 134 25.52 -34.07 -6.83
CA ILE A 134 26.87 -33.45 -6.74
C ILE A 134 26.92 -32.05 -7.40
N TYR A 135 26.64 -30.97 -6.64
CA TYR A 135 26.92 -29.54 -6.95
C TYR A 135 26.34 -28.93 -8.26
N PRO A 136 26.11 -27.59 -8.32
CA PRO A 136 26.17 -26.59 -7.26
C PRO A 136 24.81 -26.33 -6.61
N SER A 137 24.83 -26.06 -5.30
CA SER A 137 23.62 -25.91 -4.49
C SER A 137 22.85 -24.61 -4.79
N TYR A 138 23.54 -23.53 -5.17
CA TYR A 138 22.94 -22.26 -5.59
C TYR A 138 23.89 -21.50 -6.53
N LEU A 139 23.39 -20.98 -7.66
CA LEU A 139 24.15 -20.15 -8.60
C LEU A 139 23.47 -18.81 -8.79
N TYR A 140 24.22 -17.73 -8.56
CA TYR A 140 23.75 -16.38 -8.83
C TYR A 140 23.58 -16.16 -10.33
N THR A 141 22.41 -15.68 -10.71
CA THR A 141 22.01 -15.51 -12.12
C THR A 141 22.43 -14.18 -12.73
N GLY A 142 22.93 -13.24 -11.93
CA GLY A 142 23.08 -11.84 -12.34
C GLY A 142 21.82 -11.00 -12.14
N THR A 143 20.68 -11.62 -11.78
CA THR A 143 19.39 -10.94 -11.58
C THR A 143 19.15 -10.60 -10.12
N THR A 144 18.68 -9.38 -9.86
CA THR A 144 18.49 -8.85 -8.50
C THR A 144 17.11 -8.23 -8.30
N LEU A 145 16.73 -8.04 -7.03
CA LEU A 145 15.51 -7.37 -6.62
C LEU A 145 15.77 -6.54 -5.36
N THR A 146 15.54 -5.24 -5.41
CA THR A 146 15.75 -4.34 -4.26
C THR A 146 14.42 -3.92 -3.65
N LEU A 147 14.14 -4.37 -2.42
CA LEU A 147 12.87 -4.15 -1.75
C LEU A 147 13.02 -3.19 -0.56
N PRO A 148 12.20 -2.13 -0.45
CA PRO A 148 12.04 -1.36 0.78
C PRO A 148 11.56 -2.23 1.96
N PRO A 149 11.65 -1.71 3.20
CA PRO A 149 11.12 -2.39 4.39
C PRO A 149 9.66 -2.83 4.22
N GLY A 150 9.38 -4.07 4.63
CA GLY A 150 8.04 -4.67 4.57
C GLY A 150 8.03 -6.10 4.04
N GLN A 151 6.82 -6.66 3.96
CA GLN A 151 6.52 -7.96 3.37
C GLN A 151 6.07 -7.80 1.92
N TRP A 152 6.61 -8.65 1.05
CA TRP A 152 6.43 -8.55 -0.40
C TRP A 152 6.12 -9.91 -0.99
N LEU A 153 5.05 -9.98 -1.79
CA LEU A 153 4.79 -11.11 -2.68
C LEU A 153 5.59 -10.91 -3.95
N VAL A 154 6.60 -11.76 -4.17
CA VAL A 154 7.46 -11.71 -5.36
C VAL A 154 7.03 -12.80 -6.31
N THR A 155 6.42 -12.42 -7.42
CA THR A 155 6.06 -13.32 -8.52
C THR A 155 7.16 -13.31 -9.57
N ILE A 156 7.49 -14.47 -10.11
CA ILE A 156 8.45 -14.60 -11.21
C ILE A 156 7.95 -15.60 -12.25
N THR A 157 8.11 -15.24 -13.51
CA THR A 157 7.88 -16.11 -14.66
C THR A 157 9.12 -16.05 -15.54
N LEU A 158 9.70 -17.20 -15.86
CA LEU A 158 10.88 -17.32 -16.73
C LEU A 158 10.58 -18.26 -17.89
N ASN A 159 11.05 -17.87 -19.07
CA ASN A 159 11.24 -18.80 -20.18
C ASN A 159 12.49 -19.66 -19.90
N LEU A 160 12.35 -20.96 -20.09
CA LEU A 160 13.41 -21.94 -19.96
C LEU A 160 13.76 -22.50 -21.33
N THR A 161 15.06 -22.56 -21.62
CA THR A 161 15.57 -23.21 -22.82
C THR A 161 16.80 -24.01 -22.43
N ILE A 162 16.98 -25.18 -23.05
CA ILE A 162 18.15 -26.03 -22.84
C ILE A 162 18.90 -26.28 -24.14
N ALA A 163 20.21 -26.50 -24.04
CA ALA A 163 21.08 -26.89 -25.14
C ALA A 163 21.74 -28.25 -24.85
N GLY A 164 22.17 -28.93 -25.91
CA GLY A 164 22.88 -30.21 -25.79
C GLY A 164 21.98 -31.44 -25.64
N ALA A 165 20.66 -31.28 -25.75
CA ALA A 165 19.69 -32.37 -25.80
C ALA A 165 19.39 -32.79 -27.27
N PRO A 166 19.25 -34.10 -27.58
CA PRO A 166 18.84 -34.53 -28.91
C PRO A 166 17.40 -34.10 -29.21
N SER A 167 17.19 -33.37 -30.31
CA SER A 167 15.95 -32.68 -30.68
C SER A 167 14.76 -33.58 -31.07
N THR A 168 14.87 -34.90 -30.88
CA THR A 168 13.86 -35.90 -31.27
C THR A 168 13.32 -36.72 -30.10
N ASP A 169 13.89 -36.57 -28.90
CA ASP A 169 13.46 -37.32 -27.72
C ASP A 169 12.47 -36.52 -26.88
N TYR A 170 11.17 -36.71 -27.08
CA TYR A 170 10.12 -36.05 -26.30
C TYR A 170 10.05 -36.45 -24.81
N THR A 171 10.85 -37.44 -24.38
CA THR A 171 10.87 -37.90 -22.99
C THR A 171 11.90 -37.15 -22.13
N GLY A 172 12.92 -36.58 -22.77
CA GLY A 172 13.96 -35.78 -22.14
C GLY A 172 13.41 -34.49 -21.53
N ARG A 173 13.66 -34.26 -20.25
CA ARG A 173 13.21 -33.04 -19.54
C ARG A 173 14.09 -32.72 -18.33
N ALA A 174 14.19 -31.45 -17.99
CA ALA A 174 14.89 -30.98 -16.81
C ALA A 174 13.92 -30.29 -15.84
N TRP A 175 14.01 -30.67 -14.57
CA TRP A 175 13.35 -29.98 -13.48
C TRP A 175 14.25 -28.85 -12.98
N ILE A 176 13.77 -27.62 -13.05
CA ILE A 176 14.54 -26.42 -12.70
C ILE A 176 13.99 -25.84 -11.41
N ARG A 177 14.88 -25.45 -10.49
CA ARG A 177 14.48 -24.74 -9.26
C ARG A 177 15.24 -23.45 -9.09
N SER A 178 14.61 -22.52 -8.39
CA SER A 178 15.19 -21.21 -8.09
C SER A 178 14.75 -20.68 -6.73
N THR A 179 15.49 -19.70 -6.22
CA THR A 179 15.20 -19.01 -4.96
C THR A 179 15.81 -17.60 -4.94
N PHE A 180 15.69 -16.91 -3.82
CA PHE A 180 16.41 -15.67 -3.54
C PHE A 180 17.42 -15.87 -2.42
N SER A 181 18.55 -15.17 -2.49
CA SER A 181 19.58 -15.08 -1.45
C SER A 181 19.83 -13.63 -1.03
N ASP A 182 20.50 -13.47 0.11
CA ASP A 182 20.99 -12.18 0.61
C ASP A 182 22.36 -11.80 0.04
N ASN A 183 23.04 -12.72 -0.63
CA ASN A 183 24.37 -12.50 -1.20
C ASN A 183 24.55 -13.30 -2.51
N THR A 184 25.65 -13.08 -3.21
CA THR A 184 25.97 -13.76 -4.48
C THR A 184 26.58 -15.16 -4.32
N SER A 185 26.99 -15.53 -3.10
CA SER A 185 27.78 -16.74 -2.82
C SER A 185 26.92 -17.98 -2.52
N GLY A 186 25.59 -17.84 -2.51
CA GLY A 186 24.63 -18.94 -2.45
C GLY A 186 23.76 -18.96 -1.18
N GLY A 187 22.99 -20.04 -1.01
CA GLY A 187 22.00 -20.19 0.06
C GLY A 187 20.66 -19.50 -0.25
N PHE A 188 19.62 -19.82 0.53
CA PHE A 188 18.35 -19.10 0.46
C PHE A 188 18.32 -17.99 1.53
N SER A 189 17.59 -16.91 1.25
CA SER A 189 17.45 -15.78 2.16
C SER A 189 16.66 -16.19 3.42
N PRO A 190 17.10 -15.81 4.63
CA PRO A 190 16.33 -15.99 5.87
C PRO A 190 15.07 -15.10 5.94
N ASP A 191 14.89 -14.20 4.98
CA ASP A 191 13.70 -13.37 4.86
C ASP A 191 12.57 -14.04 4.09
N ILE A 192 12.82 -15.22 3.49
CA ILE A 192 11.78 -16.01 2.85
C ILE A 192 10.78 -16.49 3.88
N MET A 193 9.50 -16.28 3.61
CA MET A 193 8.39 -16.78 4.40
C MET A 193 7.72 -17.96 3.70
N GLY A 194 7.75 -19.14 4.33
CA GLY A 194 7.13 -20.36 3.82
C GLY A 194 8.03 -21.13 2.85
N ALA A 195 7.48 -21.52 1.69
CA ALA A 195 8.22 -22.29 0.70
C ALA A 195 9.37 -21.47 0.09
N HIS A 196 10.55 -22.08 -0.02
CA HIS A 196 11.79 -21.41 -0.42
C HIS A 196 12.22 -21.69 -1.86
N LEU A 197 11.44 -22.46 -2.62
CA LEU A 197 11.78 -22.85 -3.98
C LEU A 197 10.60 -22.60 -4.92
N MET A 198 10.90 -21.97 -6.05
CA MET A 198 10.03 -21.93 -7.21
C MET A 198 10.59 -22.90 -8.24
N SER A 199 9.72 -23.66 -8.91
CA SER A 199 10.14 -24.73 -9.81
C SER A 199 9.49 -24.61 -11.18
N GLY A 200 10.16 -25.14 -12.18
CA GLY A 200 9.70 -25.19 -13.56
C GLY A 200 10.17 -26.44 -14.27
N LEU A 201 9.65 -26.66 -15.46
CA LEU A 201 10.00 -27.77 -16.33
C LEU A 201 10.36 -27.26 -17.71
N VAL A 202 11.38 -27.87 -18.30
CA VAL A 202 11.78 -27.67 -19.69
C VAL A 202 12.04 -29.01 -20.34
N TYR A 203 11.58 -29.17 -21.58
CA TYR A 203 11.74 -30.39 -22.36
C TYR A 203 12.96 -30.25 -23.29
N SER A 204 13.51 -31.40 -23.71
CA SER A 204 14.56 -31.54 -24.74
C SER A 204 14.26 -30.81 -26.05
N THR A 205 12.98 -30.56 -26.33
CA THR A 205 12.48 -29.86 -27.50
C THR A 205 11.57 -28.72 -27.05
N GLY A 206 11.71 -27.56 -27.72
CA GLY A 206 10.88 -26.39 -27.45
C GLY A 206 11.30 -25.59 -26.20
N TYR A 207 10.34 -24.85 -25.68
CA TYR A 207 10.50 -23.95 -24.53
C TYR A 207 9.80 -24.54 -23.30
N GLY A 208 10.34 -24.22 -22.13
CA GLY A 208 9.75 -24.53 -20.84
C GLY A 208 9.45 -23.26 -20.05
N THR A 209 8.81 -23.41 -18.90
CA THR A 209 8.52 -22.28 -18.02
C THR A 209 8.86 -22.62 -16.57
N LEU A 210 9.38 -21.63 -15.86
CA LEU A 210 9.39 -21.59 -14.40
C LEU A 210 8.46 -20.46 -13.98
N ASP A 211 7.40 -20.81 -13.28
CA ASP A 211 6.43 -19.84 -12.78
C ASP A 211 6.16 -20.11 -11.30
N GLY A 212 6.10 -19.06 -10.51
CA GLY A 212 5.89 -19.19 -9.08
C GLY A 212 6.05 -17.88 -8.32
N PHE A 213 5.92 -17.98 -6.99
CA PHE A 213 6.09 -16.86 -6.11
C PHE A 213 6.84 -17.24 -4.83
N ILE A 214 7.50 -16.24 -4.24
CA ILE A 214 8.10 -16.30 -2.91
C ILE A 214 7.65 -15.05 -2.14
N ILE A 215 7.39 -15.18 -0.84
CA ILE A 215 7.17 -14.04 0.04
C ILE A 215 8.50 -13.69 0.69
N LEU A 216 8.95 -12.43 0.52
CA LEU A 216 10.14 -11.89 1.17
C LEU A 216 9.74 -10.85 2.22
N ASN A 217 10.33 -10.95 3.40
CA ASN A 217 10.15 -9.98 4.48
C ASN A 217 11.46 -9.23 4.74
N ASN A 218 11.61 -8.05 4.15
CA ASN A 218 12.73 -7.19 4.50
C ASN A 218 12.48 -6.58 5.88
N ARG A 219 13.00 -7.24 6.92
CA ARG A 219 12.87 -6.86 8.33
C ARG A 219 13.75 -5.68 8.75
N THR A 220 14.57 -5.15 7.84
CA THR A 220 15.46 -4.02 8.14
C THR A 220 14.72 -2.68 8.00
N ASN A 221 15.35 -1.59 8.45
CA ASN A 221 14.83 -0.23 8.29
C ASN A 221 15.29 0.44 6.99
N GLN A 222 15.93 -0.29 6.08
CA GLN A 222 16.45 0.22 4.82
C GLN A 222 16.08 -0.72 3.67
N SER A 223 16.20 -0.23 2.43
CA SER A 223 16.03 -1.09 1.26
C SER A 223 17.11 -2.17 1.21
N LYS A 224 16.73 -3.41 0.91
CA LYS A 224 17.63 -4.57 0.84
C LYS A 224 17.59 -5.17 -0.56
N THR A 225 18.76 -5.53 -1.08
CA THR A 225 18.90 -6.21 -2.38
C THR A 225 18.99 -7.71 -2.18
N TYR A 226 18.08 -8.43 -2.83
CA TYR A 226 18.04 -9.87 -2.93
C TYR A 226 18.59 -10.31 -4.28
N TYR A 227 19.27 -11.45 -4.28
CA TYR A 227 19.96 -12.02 -5.44
C TYR A 227 19.21 -13.26 -5.90
N TYR A 228 18.79 -13.29 -7.16
CA TYR A 228 18.05 -14.41 -7.71
C TYR A 228 18.99 -15.56 -8.07
N MET A 229 18.67 -16.73 -7.54
CA MET A 229 19.52 -17.92 -7.59
C MET A 229 18.86 -19.02 -8.40
N LEU A 230 19.62 -19.64 -9.30
CA LEU A 230 19.35 -21.01 -9.72
C LEU A 230 19.69 -21.93 -8.54
N SER A 231 18.86 -22.92 -8.27
CA SER A 231 19.07 -23.93 -7.23
C SER A 231 19.07 -25.33 -7.85
N HIS A 232 18.84 -26.35 -7.02
CA HIS A 232 18.83 -27.76 -7.36
C HIS A 232 17.99 -28.05 -8.61
N CYS A 233 18.67 -28.44 -9.68
CA CYS A 233 18.03 -28.93 -10.90
C CYS A 233 18.10 -30.46 -10.94
N GLY A 234 17.33 -31.07 -11.84
CA GLY A 234 17.36 -32.51 -12.08
C GLY A 234 17.18 -32.82 -13.56
N LEU A 235 17.85 -33.87 -14.03
CA LEU A 235 17.76 -34.35 -15.40
C LEU A 235 16.91 -35.63 -15.45
N ILE A 236 16.10 -35.76 -16.49
CA ILE A 236 15.33 -36.97 -16.78
C ILE A 236 15.51 -37.28 -18.26
N ASN A 237 16.09 -38.42 -18.59
CA ASN A 237 16.36 -38.86 -19.97
C ASN A 237 17.11 -37.80 -20.81
N LEU A 238 18.04 -37.08 -20.18
CA LEU A 238 18.85 -36.05 -20.84
C LEU A 238 20.34 -36.33 -20.64
N PRO A 239 21.21 -36.01 -21.61
CA PRO A 239 22.65 -36.10 -21.44
C PRO A 239 23.14 -35.22 -20.29
N GLN A 240 24.15 -35.65 -19.54
CA GLN A 240 24.77 -34.85 -18.46
C GLN A 240 25.51 -33.60 -18.95
N THR A 241 25.67 -33.44 -20.27
CA THR A 241 26.20 -32.24 -20.91
C THR A 241 25.14 -31.18 -21.19
N THR A 242 23.87 -31.45 -20.86
CA THR A 242 22.76 -30.51 -21.12
C THR A 242 22.94 -29.26 -20.27
N SER A 243 22.80 -28.08 -20.88
CA SER A 243 22.89 -26.80 -20.18
C SER A 243 21.59 -26.01 -20.28
N LEU A 244 21.32 -25.19 -19.26
CA LEU A 244 20.36 -24.10 -19.39
C LEU A 244 20.97 -23.01 -20.28
N LEU A 245 20.12 -22.37 -21.08
CA LEU A 245 20.49 -21.19 -21.86
C LEU A 245 19.90 -19.94 -21.23
N ASN A 246 20.78 -18.96 -20.96
CA ASN A 246 20.44 -17.61 -20.54
C ASN A 246 19.41 -17.58 -19.38
N PHE A 247 19.58 -18.48 -18.41
CA PHE A 247 18.64 -18.63 -17.32
C PHE A 247 18.56 -17.33 -16.53
N ALA A 248 17.33 -16.80 -16.40
CA ALA A 248 17.03 -15.53 -15.78
C ALA A 248 17.89 -14.36 -16.32
N GLY A 249 18.19 -14.36 -17.63
CA GLY A 249 18.81 -13.24 -18.32
C GLY A 249 17.79 -12.27 -18.91
N SER A 250 18.25 -11.05 -19.21
CA SER A 250 17.44 -9.96 -19.78
C SER A 250 17.11 -10.14 -21.26
N SER A 251 17.83 -11.01 -21.99
CA SER A 251 17.59 -11.22 -23.43
C SER A 251 16.36 -12.07 -23.74
N SER A 252 15.77 -12.76 -22.75
CA SER A 252 14.45 -13.37 -22.90
C SER A 252 13.35 -12.34 -22.61
N ILE A 253 12.62 -11.94 -23.65
CA ILE A 253 11.53 -10.95 -23.54
C ILE A 253 10.30 -11.47 -22.79
N GLU A 254 10.26 -12.74 -22.41
CA GLU A 254 9.19 -13.38 -21.63
C GLU A 254 9.50 -13.38 -20.13
N ASN A 255 10.76 -13.15 -19.74
CA ASN A 255 11.14 -13.13 -18.33
C ASN A 255 10.51 -11.93 -17.61
N ARG A 256 9.82 -12.19 -16.48
CA ARG A 256 9.16 -11.18 -15.66
C ARG A 256 9.40 -11.46 -14.19
N MET A 257 9.67 -10.41 -13.42
CA MET A 257 9.76 -10.44 -11.97
C MET A 257 9.10 -9.20 -11.42
N ILE A 258 8.05 -9.38 -10.61
CA ILE A 258 7.30 -8.28 -10.01
C ILE A 258 7.11 -8.61 -8.53
N ALA A 259 7.44 -7.65 -7.68
CA ALA A 259 7.17 -7.70 -6.26
C ALA A 259 6.05 -6.74 -5.91
N MET A 260 5.08 -7.19 -5.12
CA MET A 260 3.93 -6.43 -4.67
C MET A 260 3.96 -6.33 -3.14
N LYS A 261 3.86 -5.11 -2.60
CA LYS A 261 3.90 -4.92 -1.15
C LYS A 261 2.63 -5.44 -0.50
N MET A 262 2.78 -6.35 0.46
CA MET A 262 1.67 -6.93 1.22
C MET A 262 1.41 -6.17 2.52
N LYS A 263 2.47 -5.74 3.20
CA LYS A 263 2.40 -5.13 4.53
C LYS A 263 3.66 -4.31 4.84
N ASN A 264 3.51 -3.19 5.57
CA ASN A 264 4.63 -2.46 6.20
C ASN A 264 5.10 -3.21 7.47
N ASN A 265 6.39 -3.10 7.80
CA ASN A 265 6.92 -3.72 9.03
C ASN A 265 6.24 -3.18 10.29
#